data_AF-A0A246PLZ0-F1
#
_entry.id   AF-A0A246PLZ0-F1
#
_cell.length_a   1.000
_cell.length_b   1.000
_cell.length_c   1.000
_cell.angle_alpha   90.00
_cell.angle_beta   90.00
_cell.angle_gamma   90.00
#
_symmetry.space_group_name_H-M   'P 1'
#
loop_
_entity.id
_entity.type
_entity.pdbx_description
1 polymer ?
#
loop_
_entity_poly.entity_id
_entity_poly.type
_entity_poly.pdbx_seq_one_letter_code
_entity_poly.pdbx_strand_id
1 'polypeptide(L)'
;MIHIKTDTRLPFVPPTTRRNLRFLLFMVHHNGLSLSELLRKADIPRPSFYKVIEGKSSLIQAEEITQKIMSIIPEHNYTYVKQANEILDKAEAVAGKIDLRLNGNKAIISER
;
A
#
# COMPACT_ATOMS: atom_id res chain seq x y z
N MET A 1 -12.26 -5.55 12.74
CA MET A 1 -10.94 -6.00 12.26
C MET A 1 -11.05 -6.27 10.78
N ILE A 2 -10.58 -5.36 9.91
CA ILE A 2 -10.69 -5.53 8.45
C ILE A 2 -9.48 -6.35 8.00
N HIS A 3 -9.70 -7.61 7.62
CA HIS A 3 -8.69 -8.41 6.94
C HIS A 3 -8.66 -7.99 5.48
N ILE A 4 -7.81 -7.04 5.14
CA ILE A 4 -7.51 -6.74 3.75
C ILE A 4 -6.48 -7.78 3.31
N LYS A 5 -6.93 -8.87 2.68
CA LYS A 5 -6.08 -9.66 1.77
C LYS A 5 -5.85 -8.78 0.54
N THR A 6 -5.00 -7.76 0.69
CA THR A 6 -4.61 -6.93 -0.43
C THR A 6 -3.70 -7.78 -1.30
N ASP A 7 -4.19 -8.20 -2.45
CA ASP A 7 -3.33 -8.79 -3.46
C ASP A 7 -2.36 -7.70 -3.94
N THR A 8 -1.19 -7.64 -3.29
CA THR A 8 -0.10 -6.71 -3.61
C THR A 8 0.42 -6.90 -5.03
N ARG A 9 0.03 -7.99 -5.70
CA ARG A 9 0.46 -8.31 -7.06
C ARG A 9 -0.15 -7.38 -8.10
N LEU A 10 -1.19 -6.59 -7.77
CA LEU A 10 -1.85 -5.56 -8.60
C LEU A 10 -1.57 -5.77 -10.11
N PRO A 11 -2.09 -6.86 -10.72
CA PRO A 11 -1.56 -7.39 -11.97
C PRO A 11 -1.79 -6.47 -13.18
N PHE A 12 -2.74 -5.54 -13.07
CA PHE A 12 -3.19 -4.65 -14.14
C PHE A 12 -2.65 -3.22 -14.04
N VAL A 13 -1.54 -2.98 -13.34
CA VAL A 13 -0.91 -1.64 -13.27
C VAL A 13 0.57 -1.71 -13.59
N PRO A 14 1.17 -0.62 -14.13
CA PRO A 14 2.59 -0.58 -14.44
C PRO A 14 3.44 -0.77 -13.18
N PRO A 15 4.66 -1.32 -13.30
CA PRO A 15 5.51 -1.66 -12.16
C PRO A 15 5.73 -0.49 -11.19
N THR A 16 5.89 0.73 -11.69
CA THR A 16 6.06 1.94 -10.87
C THR A 16 4.82 2.26 -10.04
N THR A 17 3.64 2.19 -10.65
CA THR A 17 2.34 2.42 -9.98
C THR A 17 2.10 1.37 -8.91
N ARG A 18 2.39 0.10 -9.21
CA ARG A 18 2.33 -0.99 -8.23
C ARG A 18 3.22 -0.72 -7.02
N ARG A 19 4.48 -0.38 -7.26
CA ARG A 19 5.48 -0.09 -6.21
C ARG A 19 5.04 1.06 -5.30
N ASN A 20 4.45 2.10 -5.89
CA ASN A 20 3.98 3.27 -5.17
C ASN A 20 2.71 2.97 -4.35
N LEU A 21 1.77 2.20 -4.89
CA LEU A 21 0.59 1.74 -4.16
C LEU A 21 0.97 0.81 -3.00
N ARG A 22 1.94 -0.09 -3.20
CA ARG A 22 2.51 -0.93 -2.13
C ARG A 22 3.12 -0.08 -1.02
N PHE A 23 3.92 0.93 -1.37
CA PHE A 23 4.48 1.88 -0.41
C PHE A 23 3.37 2.63 0.35
N LEU A 24 2.35 3.12 -0.35
CA LEU A 24 1.22 3.81 0.27
C LEU A 24 0.53 2.94 1.34
N LEU A 25 0.21 1.70 0.97
CA LEU A 25 -0.44 0.75 1.88
C LEU A 25 0.46 0.44 3.09
N PHE A 26 1.77 0.30 2.86
CA PHE A 26 2.75 0.16 3.94
C PHE A 26 2.74 1.37 4.88
N MET A 27 2.78 2.59 4.36
CA MET A 27 2.76 3.83 5.16
C MET A 27 1.48 3.95 5.99
N VAL A 28 0.32 3.65 5.41
CA VAL A 28 -0.98 3.65 6.12
C VAL A 28 -0.99 2.61 7.24
N HIS A 29 -0.44 1.42 6.99
CA HIS A 29 -0.49 0.33 7.96
C HIS A 29 0.57 0.46 9.07
N HIS A 30 1.81 0.79 8.71
CA HIS A 30 2.97 0.73 9.62
C HIS A 30 3.34 2.08 10.24
N ASN A 31 3.12 3.18 9.54
CA ASN A 31 3.49 4.52 10.02
C ASN A 31 2.29 5.31 10.58
N GLY A 32 1.13 4.66 10.74
CA GLY A 32 -0.06 5.24 11.34
C GLY A 32 -0.70 6.36 10.52
N LEU A 33 -0.40 6.45 9.22
CA LEU A 33 -1.01 7.45 8.33
C LEU A 33 -2.49 7.13 8.09
N SER A 34 -3.33 8.16 8.19
CA SER A 34 -4.75 8.03 7.87
C SER A 34 -4.97 8.05 6.36
N LEU A 35 -5.35 6.90 5.79
CA LEU A 35 -5.77 6.80 4.38
C LEU A 35 -6.86 7.84 4.05
N SER A 36 -7.79 8.05 4.98
CA SER A 36 -8.89 9.01 4.83
C SER A 36 -8.40 10.43 4.62
N GLU A 37 -7.40 10.84 5.40
CA GLU A 37 -6.86 12.20 5.34
C GLU A 37 -6.00 12.39 4.10
N LEU A 38 -5.23 11.38 3.71
CA LEU A 38 -4.47 11.38 2.47
C LEU A 38 -5.41 11.53 1.27
N LEU A 39 -6.45 10.70 1.18
CA LEU A 39 -7.41 10.77 0.08
C LEU A 39 -8.16 12.11 0.06
N ARG A 40 -8.53 12.64 1.23
CA ARG A 40 -9.14 13.97 1.34
C ARG A 40 -8.20 15.08 0.85
N LYS A 41 -6.93 15.07 1.27
CA LYS A 41 -5.91 16.05 0.85
C LYS A 41 -5.61 15.99 -0.66
N ALA A 42 -5.68 14.80 -1.25
CA ALA A 42 -5.48 14.59 -2.68
C ALA A 42 -6.74 14.83 -3.53
N ASP A 43 -7.87 15.19 -2.92
CA ASP A 43 -9.18 15.30 -3.56
C ASP A 43 -9.58 14.02 -4.33
N ILE A 44 -9.40 12.87 -3.68
CA ILE A 44 -9.69 11.55 -4.25
C ILE A 44 -10.86 10.92 -3.50
N PRO A 45 -11.98 10.65 -4.19
CA PRO A 45 -13.07 9.89 -3.60
C PRO A 45 -12.58 8.48 -3.20
N ARG A 46 -12.88 8.07 -1.96
CA ARG A 46 -12.59 6.72 -1.47
C ARG A 46 -13.04 5.60 -2.44
N PRO A 47 -14.25 5.65 -3.04
CA PRO A 47 -14.66 4.61 -3.99
C PRO A 47 -13.73 4.50 -5.20
N SER A 48 -13.21 5.63 -5.69
CA SER A 48 -12.27 5.64 -6.82
C SER A 48 -10.95 4.99 -6.43
N PHE A 49 -10.43 5.27 -5.23
CA PHE A 49 -9.22 4.63 -4.73
C PHE A 49 -9.40 3.11 -4.57
N TYR A 50 -10.51 2.65 -3.97
CA TYR A 50 -10.75 1.22 -3.82
C TYR A 50 -10.91 0.50 -5.16
N LYS A 51 -11.52 1.13 -6.17
CA LYS A 51 -11.53 0.57 -7.55
C LYS A 51 -10.12 0.33 -8.08
N VAL A 52 -9.16 1.22 -7.79
CA VAL A 52 -7.75 1.04 -8.18
C VAL A 52 -7.13 -0.16 -7.46
N ILE A 53 -7.30 -0.25 -6.13
CA ILE A 53 -6.76 -1.36 -5.34
C ILE A 53 -7.37 -2.71 -5.75
N GLU A 54 -8.64 -2.73 -6.13
CA GLU A 54 -9.34 -3.91 -6.63
C GLU A 54 -9.03 -4.24 -8.10
N GLY A 55 -8.21 -3.42 -8.79
CA GLY A 55 -7.88 -3.61 -10.20
C GLY A 55 -9.05 -3.35 -11.16
N LYS A 56 -10.08 -2.63 -10.71
CA LYS A 56 -11.30 -2.30 -11.48
C LYS A 56 -11.22 -0.93 -12.17
N SER A 57 -10.14 -0.18 -11.99
CA SER A 57 -9.89 1.08 -12.69
C SER A 57 -9.09 0.87 -13.98
N SER A 58 -9.13 1.84 -14.89
CA SER A 58 -8.18 1.86 -16.02
C SER A 58 -6.76 2.13 -15.52
N LEU A 59 -5.77 1.78 -16.36
CA LEU A 59 -4.34 2.07 -16.11
C LEU A 59 -4.08 3.55 -15.83
N ILE A 60 -4.63 4.42 -16.68
CA ILE A 60 -4.49 5.88 -16.59
C ILE A 60 -5.05 6.39 -15.26
N GLN A 61 -6.26 5.93 -14.87
CA GLN A 61 -6.86 6.32 -13.59
C GLN A 61 -6.03 5.84 -12.39
N ALA A 62 -5.47 4.63 -12.46
CA ALA A 62 -4.61 4.11 -11.40
C ALA A 62 -3.34 4.95 -11.26
N GLU A 63 -2.71 5.35 -12.38
CA GLU A 63 -1.54 6.23 -12.38
C GLU A 63 -1.86 7.60 -11.81
N GLU A 64 -2.91 8.26 -12.29
CA GLU A 64 -3.32 9.59 -11.84
C GLU A 64 -3.60 9.61 -10.32
N ILE A 65 -4.38 8.65 -9.82
CA ILE A 65 -4.71 8.53 -8.40
C ILE A 65 -3.42 8.30 -7.60
N THR A 66 -2.56 7.39 -8.06
CA THR A 66 -1.31 7.08 -7.35
C THR A 66 -0.39 8.28 -7.29
N GLN A 67 -0.17 8.98 -8.41
CA GLN A 67 0.69 10.16 -8.48
C GLN A 67 0.20 11.30 -7.58
N LYS A 68 -1.12 11.55 -7.57
CA LYS A 68 -1.73 12.56 -6.68
C LYS A 68 -1.52 12.25 -5.21
N ILE A 69 -1.63 11.00 -4.79
CA ILE A 69 -1.41 10.65 -3.37
C ILE A 69 0.08 10.67 -3.03
N MET A 70 0.94 10.24 -3.95
CA MET A 70 2.38 10.26 -3.72
C MET A 70 2.89 11.69 -3.53
N SER A 71 2.43 12.67 -4.32
CA SER A 71 2.88 14.06 -4.23
C SER A 71 2.60 14.73 -2.87
N ILE A 72 1.63 14.23 -2.10
CA ILE A 72 1.28 14.77 -0.77
C ILE A 72 1.98 14.06 0.40
N ILE A 73 2.73 12.97 0.15
CA ILE A 73 3.43 12.23 1.19
C ILE A 73 4.83 12.86 1.38
N PRO A 74 5.16 13.46 2.55
CA PRO A 74 6.40 14.22 2.74
C PRO A 74 7.69 13.41 2.55
N GLU A 75 7.60 12.08 2.59
CA GLU A 75 8.74 11.15 2.59
C GLU A 75 8.71 10.15 1.43
N HIS A 76 7.96 10.40 0.36
CA HIS A 76 7.83 9.47 -0.76
C HIS A 76 9.07 9.37 -1.68
N ASN A 77 10.25 9.78 -1.20
CA ASN A 77 11.47 9.69 -1.99
C ASN A 77 11.83 8.22 -2.29
N TYR A 78 12.65 8.04 -3.34
CA TYR A 78 12.99 6.71 -3.86
C TYR A 78 13.52 5.74 -2.80
N THR A 79 14.28 6.24 -1.82
CA THR A 79 14.89 5.40 -0.76
C THR A 79 13.83 4.78 0.14
N TYR A 80 12.87 5.56 0.64
CA TYR A 80 11.80 5.04 1.49
C TYR A 80 10.88 4.09 0.73
N VAL A 81 10.56 4.43 -0.52
CA VAL A 81 9.76 3.57 -1.40
C VAL A 81 10.46 2.23 -1.59
N LYS A 82 11.77 2.23 -1.85
CA LYS A 82 12.55 1.00 -2.01
C LYS A 82 12.57 0.16 -0.73
N GLN A 83 12.85 0.76 0.42
CA GLN A 83 12.89 0.06 1.71
C GLN A 83 11.55 -0.61 2.06
N ALA A 84 10.43 0.10 1.88
CA ALA A 84 9.12 -0.47 2.12
C ALA A 84 8.81 -1.66 1.20
N ASN A 85 9.18 -1.57 -0.08
CA ASN A 85 8.97 -2.67 -1.02
C ASN A 85 9.86 -3.87 -0.67
N GLU A 86 11.11 -3.66 -0.26
CA GLU A 86 11.96 -4.75 0.22
C GLU A 86 11.39 -5.43 1.47
N ILE A 87 10.79 -4.67 2.40
CA ILE A 87 10.11 -5.24 3.57
C ILE A 87 8.92 -6.10 3.13
N LEU A 88 8.10 -5.59 2.21
CA LEU A 88 6.94 -6.31 1.69
C LEU A 88 7.34 -7.56 0.88
N ASP A 89 8.41 -7.48 0.08
CA ASP A 89 8.91 -8.61 -0.69
C ASP A 89 9.49 -9.70 0.23
N LYS A 90 10.22 -9.32 1.29
CA LYS A 90 10.67 -10.26 2.33
C LYS A 90 9.48 -10.89 3.04
N ALA A 91 8.45 -10.10 3.38
CA ALA A 91 7.24 -10.61 4.01
C ALA A 91 6.51 -11.60 3.09
N GLU A 92 6.38 -11.30 1.80
CA GLU A 92 5.77 -12.21 0.80
C GLU A 92 6.59 -13.49 0.60
N ALA A 93 7.92 -13.41 0.59
CA ALA A 93 8.81 -14.56 0.45
C ALA A 93 8.75 -15.51 1.66
N VAL A 94 8.53 -14.97 2.87
CA VAL A 94 8.31 -15.76 4.09
C VAL A 94 6.85 -16.22 4.17
N ALA A 95 5.91 -15.47 3.61
CA ALA A 95 4.46 -15.71 3.70
C ALA A 95 3.87 -16.55 2.57
N GLY A 96 4.17 -17.85 2.57
CA GLY A 96 3.25 -18.85 2.00
C GLY A 96 1.84 -18.82 2.64
N LYS A 97 1.68 -18.21 3.83
CA LYS A 97 0.45 -17.79 4.55
C LYS A 97 0.89 -17.24 5.91
N ILE A 98 0.70 -15.96 6.23
CA ILE A 98 0.93 -15.47 7.60
C ILE A 98 -0.25 -14.61 8.05
N ASP A 99 -0.73 -14.88 9.27
CA ASP A 99 -1.61 -14.01 10.05
C ASP A 99 -0.72 -13.05 10.85
N LEU A 100 -0.77 -11.76 10.52
CA LEU A 100 -0.03 -10.73 11.25
C LEU A 100 -0.78 -10.38 12.53
N ARG A 101 -0.21 -10.70 13.70
CA ARG A 101 -0.70 -10.27 15.02
C ARG A 101 0.33 -9.37 15.71
N LEU A 102 -0.13 -8.26 16.27
CA LEU A 102 0.71 -7.30 17.00
C LEU A 102 0.55 -7.48 18.51
N ASN A 103 1.68 -7.48 19.23
CA ASN A 103 1.73 -7.38 20.68
C ASN A 103 2.56 -6.14 21.05
N GLY A 104 1.89 -5.01 21.27
CA GLY A 104 2.53 -3.70 21.50
C GLY A 104 3.28 -3.16 20.27
N ASN A 105 4.38 -2.43 20.49
CA ASN A 105 5.19 -1.77 19.45
C ASN A 105 6.18 -2.70 18.72
N LYS A 106 5.99 -4.03 18.80
CA LYS A 106 6.82 -5.01 18.10
C LYS A 106 5.94 -5.88 17.20
N ALA A 107 6.31 -5.95 15.92
CA ALA A 107 5.79 -6.96 15.01
C ALA A 107 6.41 -8.31 15.39
N ILE A 108 5.57 -9.27 15.78
CA ILE A 108 5.98 -10.65 16.02
C ILE A 108 5.50 -11.46 14.82
N ILE A 109 6.44 -12.02 14.08
CA ILE A 109 6.17 -13.00 13.03
C ILE A 109 6.11 -14.36 13.74
N SER A 110 4.98 -15.04 13.69
CA SER A 110 4.91 -16.45 14.08
C SER A 110 4.50 -17.30 12.90
N GLU A 111 5.23 -18.38 12.70
CA GLU A 111 4.85 -19.46 11.80
C GLU A 111 3.65 -20.21 12.38
N ARG A 112 2.90 -20.89 11.52
CA ARG A 112 1.77 -21.73 11.93
C ARG A 112 2.18 -23.19 11.96
#